data_AF-A0A9Q1F2K1-F1
#
_entry.id   AF-A0A9Q1F2K1-F1
#
_cell.length_a   1.000
_cell.length_b   1.000
_cell.length_c   1.000
_cell.angle_alpha   90.00
_cell.angle_beta   90.00
_cell.angle_gamma   90.00
#
_symmetry.space_group_name_H-M   'P 1'
#
loop_
_entity.id
_entity.type
_entity.pdbx_description
1 polymer ?
#
loop_
_entity_poly.entity_id
_entity_poly.type
_entity_poly.pdbx_seq_one_letter_code
_entity_poly.pdbx_strand_id
1 'polypeptide(L)'
;MRIMDRVWLQEGLDLRIVNFRCISTGKDRGMVELVPASDTLRKIQVEYGVTGSFKDKPLAEWLRKYNPTEDEYEKASENFIYSCAGCCVATYVLGIGDRHNDNIMLRSTGHVFHIDFGKFLGHSQMFGSFKRDRAPFVLTSDMAYVINGGERPSSRFQLFVDLCSQAYNLIRKHSGLFLNLHYQRPAVFGNATVLFLNLLPLMTSSGLPELTGARDLKYVHDALQPESTDAEATVFFTRLIESSLGSVATKFNFFIHNLAQMRFSSLPSFSPRTYTLKQDGRIRDASIFTFQKRYSPEKHYTYVLRVHREGQSEAQFVSRTFDEFQELHSKLTILFSLWKLPGFPNKMVLGRTHIKDVAARRKVELNNYIHNLLRSSTEVTQCDLVYTFFHPIGRDDKAEVFEGMSKPPEVPPISSRSGRVEGEVKLSVSYRNSTLFIMVMHIKGLVSDDGTDPNPYVKTYLLPDPQKTSKRKRKISRKTLNPTFNEMLVYSGYSKETEPAGTPTERAQCRVAEGELLSGGPYPQPEGL
;
A
#
# COMPACT_ATOMS: atom_id res chain seq x y z
N MET A 1 28.22 3.38 10.18
CA MET A 1 27.59 2.13 10.70
C MET A 1 28.49 1.35 11.64
N ARG A 2 29.46 0.54 11.18
CA ARG A 2 30.28 -0.34 12.07
C ARG A 2 30.98 0.32 13.25
N ILE A 3 31.30 1.61 13.16
CA ILE A 3 31.89 2.37 14.27
C ILE A 3 30.82 2.76 15.30
N MET A 4 29.65 3.23 14.85
CA MET A 4 28.52 3.54 15.74
C MET A 4 28.10 2.29 16.51
N ASP A 5 28.00 1.16 15.81
CA ASP A 5 27.67 -0.13 16.39
C ASP A 5 28.67 -0.57 17.47
N ARG A 6 29.98 -0.38 17.22
CA ARG A 6 31.01 -0.64 18.23
C ARG A 6 30.89 0.28 19.45
N VAL A 7 30.59 1.57 19.26
CA VAL A 7 30.38 2.50 20.37
C VAL A 7 29.18 2.07 21.21
N TRP A 8 28.05 1.75 20.58
CA TRP A 8 26.87 1.29 21.31
C TRP A 8 27.13 0.01 22.09
N LEU A 9 27.78 -0.98 21.48
CA LEU A 9 28.11 -2.25 22.15
C LEU A 9 29.08 -2.07 23.32
N GLN A 10 30.06 -1.17 23.22
CA GLN A 10 31.00 -0.86 24.31
C GLN A 10 30.30 -0.27 25.53
N GLU A 11 29.24 0.50 25.30
CA GLU A 11 28.41 1.14 26.33
C GLU A 11 27.24 0.23 26.78
N GLY A 12 27.23 -1.04 26.36
CA GLY A 12 26.23 -2.04 26.76
C GLY A 12 24.90 -1.94 26.01
N LEU A 13 24.82 -1.17 24.94
CA LEU A 13 23.61 -0.99 24.12
C LEU A 13 23.72 -1.80 22.82
N ASP A 14 23.12 -2.99 22.78
CA ASP A 14 23.04 -3.80 21.55
C ASP A 14 21.81 -3.40 20.72
N LEU A 15 22.01 -2.52 19.72
CA LEU A 15 20.97 -2.11 18.77
C LEU A 15 20.77 -3.11 17.62
N ARG A 16 21.42 -4.29 17.65
CA ARG A 16 21.21 -5.37 16.66
C ARG A 16 21.43 -4.90 15.21
N ILE A 17 22.46 -4.07 14.99
CA ILE A 17 22.77 -3.51 13.67
C ILE A 17 23.23 -4.61 12.71
N VAL A 18 22.61 -4.67 11.53
CA VAL A 18 23.08 -5.55 10.46
C VAL A 18 24.25 -4.89 9.74
N ASN A 19 25.46 -5.36 10.02
CA ASN A 19 26.66 -4.97 9.29
C ASN A 19 26.90 -5.94 8.12
N PHE A 20 26.93 -5.41 6.90
CA PHE A 20 27.34 -6.17 5.71
C PHE A 20 28.64 -5.61 5.12
N ARG A 21 29.31 -6.41 4.28
CA ARG A 21 30.54 -6.01 3.58
C ARG A 21 30.21 -5.35 2.25
N CYS A 22 30.91 -4.24 1.99
CA CYS A 22 30.93 -3.55 0.70
C CYS A 22 32.39 -3.21 0.41
N ILE A 23 32.90 -3.65 -0.74
CA ILE A 23 34.31 -3.50 -1.11
C ILE A 23 34.37 -2.98 -2.55
N SER A 24 35.06 -1.87 -2.76
CA SER A 24 35.40 -1.41 -4.12
C SER A 24 36.54 -2.27 -4.68
N THR A 25 36.38 -2.77 -5.91
CA THR A 25 37.39 -3.58 -6.61
C THR A 25 37.97 -2.83 -7.82
N GLY A 26 37.58 -1.57 -8.02
CA GLY A 26 38.10 -0.67 -9.04
C GLY A 26 37.13 0.47 -9.34
N LYS A 27 37.42 1.23 -10.40
CA LYS A 27 36.55 2.32 -10.86
C LYS A 27 35.18 1.77 -11.26
N ASP A 28 34.11 2.32 -10.67
CA ASP A 28 32.70 1.98 -10.92
C ASP A 28 32.37 0.48 -10.78
N ARG A 29 33.17 -0.26 -9.99
CA ARG A 29 32.96 -1.69 -9.73
C ARG A 29 33.29 -2.07 -8.28
N GLY A 30 32.51 -2.99 -7.73
CA GLY A 30 32.67 -3.46 -6.37
C GLY A 30 31.87 -4.72 -6.10
N MET A 31 31.94 -5.20 -4.87
CA MET A 31 31.20 -6.35 -4.38
C MET A 31 30.46 -5.96 -3.10
N VAL A 32 29.21 -6.40 -2.99
CA VAL A 32 28.37 -6.21 -1.81
C VAL A 32 27.94 -7.58 -1.31
N GLU A 33 28.04 -7.78 0.00
CA GLU A 33 27.58 -9.00 0.66
C GLU A 33 26.06 -9.09 0.63
N LEU A 34 25.55 -10.22 0.15
CA LEU A 34 24.14 -10.52 0.16
C LEU A 34 23.71 -10.92 1.58
N VAL A 35 22.78 -10.17 2.17
CA VAL A 35 22.18 -10.51 3.46
C VAL A 35 21.03 -11.51 3.22
N PRO A 36 21.15 -12.78 3.65
CA PRO A 36 20.14 -13.80 3.37
C PRO A 36 18.84 -13.54 4.13
N ALA A 37 17.75 -14.12 3.61
CA ALA A 37 16.40 -14.05 4.18
C ALA A 37 15.94 -12.61 4.48
N SER A 38 16.18 -11.70 3.53
CA SER A 38 15.79 -10.31 3.62
C SER A 38 15.03 -9.85 2.38
N ASP A 39 14.05 -8.98 2.57
CA ASP A 39 13.26 -8.35 1.51
C ASP A 39 13.26 -6.83 1.69
N THR A 40 13.20 -6.08 0.58
CA THR A 40 13.01 -4.62 0.65
C THR A 40 11.61 -4.31 1.18
N LEU A 41 11.43 -3.23 1.93
CA LEU A 41 10.11 -2.85 2.42
C LEU A 41 9.14 -2.61 1.26
N ARG A 42 9.63 -2.10 0.12
CA ARG A 42 8.85 -2.00 -1.11
C ARG A 42 8.28 -3.36 -1.51
N LYS A 43 9.12 -4.40 -1.62
CA LYS A 43 8.67 -5.74 -2.03
C LYS A 43 7.56 -6.23 -1.11
N ILE A 44 7.74 -6.08 0.20
CA ILE A 44 6.74 -6.48 1.22
C ILE A 44 5.44 -5.69 1.07
N GLN A 45 5.53 -4.37 0.97
CA GLN A 45 4.36 -3.48 0.88
C GLN A 45 3.56 -3.73 -0.41
N VAL A 46 4.23 -3.97 -1.55
CA VAL A 46 3.59 -4.18 -2.85
C VAL A 46 2.78 -5.48 -2.91
N GLU A 47 3.06 -6.48 -2.06
CA GLU A 47 2.19 -7.67 -1.90
C GLU A 47 0.74 -7.28 -1.54
N TYR A 48 0.56 -6.13 -0.89
CA TYR A 48 -0.74 -5.57 -0.52
C TYR A 48 -1.30 -4.56 -1.53
N GLY A 49 -0.72 -4.50 -2.73
CA GLY A 49 -1.04 -3.60 -3.82
C GLY A 49 -0.19 -2.32 -3.84
N VAL A 50 -0.38 -1.49 -4.88
CA VAL A 50 0.38 -0.24 -5.09
C VAL A 50 0.25 0.75 -3.93
N THR A 51 -0.85 0.68 -3.18
CA THR A 51 -1.11 1.50 -1.99
C THR A 51 -0.72 0.80 -0.68
N GLY A 52 0.00 -0.33 -0.74
CA GLY A 52 0.40 -1.10 0.44
C GLY A 52 1.25 -0.30 1.42
N SER A 53 2.04 0.66 0.95
CA SER A 53 2.81 1.61 1.79
C SER A 53 1.95 2.56 2.64
N PHE A 54 0.62 2.59 2.42
CA PHE A 54 -0.34 3.33 3.24
C PHE A 54 -1.12 2.43 4.22
N LYS A 55 -0.89 1.11 4.18
CA LYS A 55 -1.48 0.17 5.13
C LYS A 55 -0.53 -0.03 6.30
N ASP A 56 -1.08 -0.26 7.49
CA ASP A 56 -0.28 -0.37 8.71
C ASP A 56 0.19 -1.81 9.01
N LYS A 57 -0.48 -2.82 8.46
CA LYS A 57 -0.21 -4.24 8.75
C LYS A 57 0.87 -4.96 7.91
N PRO A 58 1.28 -4.51 6.69
CA PRO A 58 2.12 -5.31 5.81
C PRO A 58 3.40 -5.89 6.45
N LEU A 59 4.14 -5.09 7.21
CA LEU A 59 5.39 -5.53 7.83
C LEU A 59 5.14 -6.54 8.97
N ALA A 60 4.12 -6.30 9.80
CA ALA A 60 3.75 -7.22 10.88
C ALA A 60 3.25 -8.57 10.34
N GLU A 61 2.42 -8.55 9.29
CA GLU A 61 1.94 -9.78 8.64
C GLU A 61 3.08 -10.54 7.95
N TRP A 62 4.04 -9.84 7.35
CA TRP A 62 5.25 -10.46 6.79
C TRP A 62 6.12 -11.10 7.88
N LEU A 63 6.35 -10.42 9.01
CA LEU A 63 7.08 -11.00 10.15
C LEU A 63 6.37 -12.22 10.71
N ARG A 64 5.04 -12.17 10.86
CA ARG A 64 4.23 -13.28 11.36
C ARG A 64 4.27 -14.50 10.45
N LYS A 65 4.43 -14.31 9.14
CA LYS A 65 4.60 -15.41 8.16
C LYS A 65 5.87 -16.23 8.41
N TYR A 66 6.96 -15.60 8.85
CA TYR A 66 8.24 -16.28 9.10
C TYR A 66 8.47 -16.66 10.56
N ASN A 67 7.66 -16.14 11.48
CA ASN A 67 7.74 -16.37 12.91
C ASN A 67 6.35 -16.79 13.43
N PRO A 68 5.96 -18.06 13.21
CA PRO A 68 4.58 -18.52 13.43
C PRO A 68 4.20 -18.64 14.91
N THR A 69 5.17 -18.92 15.79
CA THR A 69 4.93 -18.96 17.24
C THR A 69 4.96 -17.57 17.84
N GLU A 70 4.24 -17.35 18.95
CA GLU A 70 4.25 -16.04 19.63
C GLU A 70 5.66 -15.68 20.14
N ASP A 71 6.42 -16.65 20.65
CA ASP A 71 7.78 -16.40 21.15
C ASP A 71 8.74 -15.99 20.03
N GLU A 72 8.68 -16.63 18.86
CA GLU A 72 9.47 -16.24 17.68
C GLU A 72 9.05 -14.86 17.18
N TYR A 73 7.74 -14.59 17.12
CA TYR A 73 7.23 -13.30 16.66
C TYR A 73 7.63 -12.17 17.61
N GLU A 74 7.55 -12.40 18.92
CA GLU A 74 7.96 -11.44 19.93
C GLU A 74 9.47 -11.13 19.79
N LYS A 75 10.29 -12.17 19.63
CA LYS A 75 11.74 -12.01 19.39
C LYS A 75 12.02 -11.23 18.11
N ALA A 76 11.29 -11.49 17.03
CA ALA A 76 11.43 -10.76 15.77
C ALA A 76 10.97 -9.29 15.91
N SER A 77 9.86 -9.05 16.60
CA SER A 77 9.35 -7.70 16.90
C SER A 77 10.33 -6.92 17.76
N GLU A 78 10.95 -7.56 18.74
CA GLU A 78 12.00 -6.95 19.56
C GLU A 78 13.24 -6.64 18.69
N ASN A 79 13.70 -7.57 17.86
CA ASN A 79 14.79 -7.30 16.91
C ASN A 79 14.49 -6.08 16.03
N PHE A 80 13.24 -5.94 15.59
CA PHE A 80 12.77 -4.81 14.81
C PHE A 80 12.91 -3.50 15.57
N ILE A 81 12.45 -3.44 16.82
CA ILE A 81 12.53 -2.23 17.66
C ILE A 81 13.97 -1.75 17.81
N TYR A 82 14.89 -2.65 18.19
CA TYR A 82 16.29 -2.31 18.43
C TYR A 82 17.02 -1.88 17.16
N SER A 83 16.91 -2.68 16.09
CA SER A 83 17.57 -2.39 14.81
C SER A 83 17.00 -1.17 14.09
N CYS A 84 15.69 -0.94 14.19
CA CYS A 84 15.05 0.27 13.67
C CYS A 84 15.54 1.51 14.43
N ALA A 85 15.63 1.47 15.77
CA ALA A 85 16.12 2.59 16.57
C ALA A 85 17.55 2.99 16.17
N GLY A 86 18.45 2.01 16.08
CA GLY A 86 19.83 2.25 15.65
C GLY A 86 19.94 2.77 14.21
N CYS A 87 19.10 2.27 13.29
CA CYS A 87 19.04 2.79 11.92
C CYS A 87 18.52 4.23 11.85
N CYS A 88 17.48 4.59 12.61
CA CYS A 88 16.96 5.96 12.67
C CYS A 88 18.02 6.95 13.14
N VAL A 89 18.73 6.63 14.22
CA VAL A 89 19.81 7.47 14.75
C VAL A 89 20.97 7.57 13.76
N ALA A 90 21.44 6.45 13.21
CA ALA A 90 22.57 6.46 12.30
C ALA A 90 22.29 7.22 11.00
N THR A 91 21.11 7.01 10.41
CA THR A 91 20.72 7.66 9.14
C THR A 91 20.52 9.16 9.31
N TYR A 92 20.02 9.59 10.47
CA TYR A 92 19.92 10.99 10.84
C TYR A 92 21.31 11.64 10.98
N VAL A 93 22.17 11.08 11.85
CA VAL A 93 23.50 11.64 12.13
C VAL A 93 24.36 11.72 10.87
N LEU A 94 24.32 10.69 10.03
CA LEU A 94 25.08 10.64 8.77
C LEU A 94 24.44 11.42 7.62
N GLY A 95 23.19 11.85 7.77
CA GLY A 95 22.45 12.55 6.73
C GLY A 95 22.27 11.72 5.46
N ILE A 96 22.01 10.42 5.62
CA ILE A 96 21.87 9.47 4.49
C ILE A 96 20.65 9.87 3.68
N GLY A 97 20.83 10.28 2.43
CA GLY A 97 19.77 10.70 1.50
C GLY A 97 19.10 9.53 0.79
N ASP A 98 18.21 9.84 -0.16
CA ASP A 98 17.51 8.84 -1.02
C ASP A 98 16.75 7.78 -0.21
N ARG A 99 16.07 8.25 0.83
CA ARG A 99 15.41 7.40 1.82
C ARG A 99 14.04 6.96 1.31
N HIS A 100 14.02 5.96 0.43
CA HIS A 100 12.80 5.29 -0.04
C HIS A 100 12.71 3.83 0.46
N ASN A 101 11.51 3.25 0.44
CA ASN A 101 11.22 1.90 0.91
C ASN A 101 11.98 0.77 0.19
N ASP A 102 12.58 1.04 -0.97
CA ASP A 102 13.47 0.08 -1.65
C ASP A 102 14.88 0.02 -1.06
N ASN A 103 15.32 1.10 -0.38
CA ASN A 103 16.64 1.19 0.26
C ASN A 103 16.61 0.76 1.73
N ILE A 104 15.48 0.20 2.18
CA ILE A 104 15.32 -0.34 3.52
C ILE A 104 14.91 -1.80 3.37
N MET A 105 15.64 -2.67 4.06
CA MET A 105 15.41 -4.10 4.05
C MET A 105 15.03 -4.60 5.44
N LEU A 106 14.24 -5.67 5.45
CA LEU A 106 13.81 -6.38 6.65
C LEU A 106 14.21 -7.85 6.54
N ARG A 107 14.93 -8.37 7.54
CA ARG A 107 15.23 -9.80 7.68
C ARG A 107 14.05 -10.55 8.27
N SER A 108 13.90 -11.83 7.94
CA SER A 108 12.88 -12.71 8.53
C SER A 108 12.98 -12.79 10.06
N THR A 109 14.19 -12.61 10.60
CA THR A 109 14.46 -12.51 12.04
C THR A 109 14.08 -11.17 12.67
N GLY A 110 13.46 -10.24 11.93
CA GLY A 110 13.01 -8.95 12.44
C GLY A 110 14.00 -7.79 12.32
N HIS A 111 15.22 -8.01 11.84
CA HIS A 111 16.22 -6.95 11.79
C HIS A 111 15.99 -6.01 10.60
N VAL A 112 15.85 -4.72 10.87
CA VAL A 112 15.76 -3.63 9.88
C VAL A 112 17.16 -3.11 9.58
N PHE A 113 17.45 -2.86 8.30
CA PHE A 113 18.71 -2.26 7.89
C PHE A 113 18.56 -1.46 6.60
N HIS A 114 19.39 -0.42 6.45
CA HIS A 114 19.47 0.38 5.23
C HIS A 114 20.51 -0.19 4.27
N ILE A 115 20.25 -0.05 2.99
CA ILE A 115 21.17 -0.32 1.89
C ILE A 115 21.28 0.93 1.01
N ASP A 116 22.19 0.89 0.02
CA ASP A 116 22.41 1.96 -0.94
C ASP A 116 22.70 3.34 -0.29
N PHE A 117 23.95 3.49 0.17
CA PHE A 117 24.43 4.70 0.84
C PHE A 117 25.05 5.72 -0.12
N GLY A 118 24.71 5.65 -1.41
CA GLY A 118 25.33 6.49 -2.46
C GLY A 118 25.16 8.00 -2.26
N LYS A 119 24.28 8.44 -1.34
CA LYS A 119 24.08 9.86 -1.00
C LYS A 119 24.08 10.04 0.52
N PHE A 120 24.94 10.90 1.04
CA PHE A 120 25.08 11.15 2.47
C PHE A 120 25.49 12.61 2.76
N LEU A 121 25.56 13.00 4.04
CA LEU A 121 25.82 14.39 4.50
C LEU A 121 24.78 15.43 4.07
N GLY A 122 23.53 15.02 3.86
CA GLY A 122 22.45 15.96 3.53
C GLY A 122 22.47 16.46 2.08
N HIS A 123 23.24 15.83 1.19
CA HIS A 123 23.11 15.95 -0.26
C HIS A 123 21.81 15.29 -0.75
N SER A 124 20.67 15.84 -0.31
CA SER A 124 19.33 15.38 -0.68
C SER A 124 18.99 15.81 -2.10
N GLN A 125 18.28 14.96 -2.85
CA GLN A 125 17.78 15.32 -4.17
C GLN A 125 16.87 16.55 -4.07
N MET A 126 17.19 17.59 -4.85
CA MET A 126 16.32 18.74 -5.03
C MET A 126 15.35 18.45 -6.18
N PHE A 127 14.07 18.73 -5.97
CA PHE A 127 13.09 18.79 -7.06
C PHE A 127 12.78 20.26 -7.32
N GLY A 128 13.44 20.85 -8.32
CA GLY A 128 13.47 22.31 -8.48
C GLY A 128 14.12 22.98 -7.27
N SER A 129 13.48 23.99 -6.69
CA SER A 129 13.98 24.71 -5.49
C SER A 129 13.64 24.03 -4.15
N PHE A 130 12.96 22.87 -4.15
CA PHE A 130 12.47 22.22 -2.94
C PHE A 130 13.25 20.95 -2.60
N LYS A 131 13.63 20.78 -1.33
CA LYS A 131 14.22 19.52 -0.81
C LYS A 131 13.15 18.42 -0.83
N ARG A 132 13.43 17.33 -1.55
CA ARG A 132 12.55 16.15 -1.68
C ARG A 132 12.45 15.37 -0.36
N ASP A 133 13.53 15.31 0.41
CA ASP A 133 13.61 14.66 1.71
C ASP A 133 13.31 15.66 2.84
N ARG A 134 12.05 15.70 3.31
CA ARG A 134 11.61 16.62 4.37
C ARG A 134 11.58 15.99 5.77
N ALA A 135 11.46 14.66 5.85
CA ALA A 135 11.48 13.94 7.12
C ALA A 135 12.93 13.75 7.61
N PRO A 136 13.23 13.94 8.91
CA PRO A 136 14.55 13.73 9.49
C PRO A 136 15.12 12.32 9.21
N PHE A 137 14.28 11.30 9.33
CA PHE A 137 14.57 9.91 8.95
C PHE A 137 13.28 9.19 8.55
N VAL A 138 13.38 7.94 8.10
CA VAL A 138 12.20 7.14 7.75
C VAL A 138 11.66 6.47 9.00
N LEU A 139 10.40 6.75 9.31
CA LEU A 139 9.60 6.01 10.28
C LEU A 139 8.15 6.02 9.80
N THR A 140 7.71 4.94 9.16
CA THR A 140 6.38 4.83 8.54
C THR A 140 5.33 4.22 9.48
N SER A 141 4.05 4.30 9.11
CA SER A 141 2.97 3.82 10.00
C SER A 141 2.93 2.29 10.13
N ASP A 142 3.40 1.56 9.14
CA ASP A 142 3.61 0.11 9.25
C ASP A 142 4.79 -0.28 10.13
N MET A 143 5.87 0.51 10.14
CA MET A 143 6.95 0.35 11.13
C MET A 143 6.43 0.64 12.54
N ALA A 144 5.67 1.72 12.70
CA ALA A 144 5.05 2.07 13.98
C ALA A 144 4.09 0.99 14.47
N TYR A 145 3.33 0.35 13.57
CA TYR A 145 2.46 -0.77 13.91
C TYR A 145 3.23 -1.96 14.47
N VAL A 146 4.38 -2.32 13.87
CA VAL A 146 5.27 -3.38 14.39
C VAL A 146 5.81 -2.99 15.77
N ILE A 147 6.35 -1.77 15.92
CA ILE A 147 6.89 -1.27 17.20
C ILE A 147 5.83 -1.31 18.29
N ASN A 148 4.62 -0.85 18.00
CA ASN A 148 3.51 -0.83 18.95
C ASN A 148 2.99 -2.22 19.31
N GLY A 149 3.19 -3.21 18.43
CA GLY A 149 2.46 -4.47 18.46
C GLY A 149 0.97 -4.31 18.11
N GLY A 150 0.61 -3.26 17.36
CA GLY A 150 -0.78 -2.94 17.03
C GLY A 150 -1.00 -1.48 16.62
N GLU A 151 -2.28 -1.07 16.55
CA GLU A 151 -2.68 0.26 16.04
C GLU A 151 -2.42 1.39 17.04
N ARG A 152 -2.40 1.09 18.34
CA ARG A 152 -2.28 2.09 19.40
C ARG A 152 -0.86 2.13 19.95
N PRO A 153 -0.35 3.32 20.32
CA PRO A 153 0.89 3.45 21.07
C PRO A 153 0.90 2.56 22.31
N SER A 154 2.01 1.88 22.56
CA SER A 154 2.22 0.98 23.69
C SER A 154 3.54 1.28 24.40
N SER A 155 3.82 0.58 25.51
CA SER A 155 5.11 0.67 26.22
C SER A 155 6.30 0.33 25.32
N ARG A 156 6.11 -0.48 24.27
CA ARG A 156 7.14 -0.78 23.28
C ARG A 156 7.56 0.44 22.47
N PHE A 157 6.65 1.39 22.24
CA PHE A 157 6.98 2.64 21.58
C PHE A 157 7.80 3.57 22.49
N GLN A 158 7.53 3.55 23.79
CA GLN A 158 8.36 4.25 24.78
C GLN A 158 9.78 3.67 24.78
N LEU A 159 9.90 2.34 24.81
CA LEU A 159 11.20 1.66 24.65
C LEU A 159 11.92 2.08 23.37
N PHE A 160 11.22 2.16 22.23
CA PHE A 160 11.81 2.63 20.98
C PHE A 160 12.36 4.06 21.09
N VAL A 161 11.61 4.99 21.71
CA VAL A 161 12.05 6.38 21.94
C VAL A 161 13.25 6.43 22.88
N ASP A 162 13.25 5.62 23.95
CA ASP A 162 14.35 5.53 24.91
C ASP A 162 15.62 5.00 24.24
N LEU A 163 15.51 3.93 23.44
CA LEU A 163 16.62 3.37 22.67
C LEU A 163 17.20 4.40 21.69
N CYS A 164 16.35 5.13 20.96
CA CYS A 164 16.80 6.20 20.06
C CYS A 164 17.54 7.30 20.82
N SER A 165 16.98 7.75 21.93
CA SER A 165 17.55 8.82 22.76
C SER A 165 18.89 8.43 23.38
N GLN A 166 18.98 7.20 23.91
CA GLN A 166 20.22 6.64 24.45
C GLN A 166 21.27 6.51 23.35
N ALA A 167 20.93 5.88 22.22
CA ALA A 167 21.83 5.68 21.09
C ALA A 167 22.37 7.01 20.54
N TYR A 168 21.50 8.02 20.39
CA TYR A 168 21.90 9.36 19.93
C TYR A 168 22.86 10.03 20.91
N ASN A 169 22.55 10.01 22.20
CA ASN A 169 23.42 10.58 23.23
C ASN A 169 24.78 9.89 23.30
N LEU A 170 24.84 8.57 23.15
CA LEU A 170 26.11 7.84 23.10
C LEU A 170 26.95 8.30 21.91
N ILE A 171 26.40 8.35 20.69
CA ILE A 171 27.17 8.84 19.53
C ILE A 171 27.60 10.31 19.71
N ARG A 172 26.72 11.15 20.26
CA ARG A 172 27.01 12.56 20.55
C ARG A 172 28.15 12.72 21.57
N LYS A 173 28.17 11.97 22.67
CA LYS A 173 29.25 12.03 23.66
C LYS A 173 30.59 11.59 23.10
N HIS A 174 30.57 10.62 22.18
CA HIS A 174 31.77 10.15 21.47
C HIS A 174 32.14 11.03 20.24
N SER A 175 31.45 12.16 20.02
CA SER A 175 31.76 13.10 18.95
C SER A 175 32.91 14.06 19.28
N GLY A 176 33.18 14.30 20.57
CA GLY A 176 34.14 15.29 21.05
C GLY A 176 35.54 14.74 21.30
N LEU A 177 36.48 14.99 20.37
CA LEU A 177 37.88 15.28 20.75
C LEU A 177 38.58 16.30 19.85
N PHE A 178 37.88 17.12 19.07
CA PHE A 178 38.48 18.31 18.44
C PHE A 178 37.45 19.44 18.30
N LEU A 179 37.19 20.13 19.40
CA LEU A 179 36.72 21.53 19.39
C LEU A 179 37.43 22.40 20.44
N ASN A 180 38.16 21.80 21.39
CA ASN A 180 39.09 22.52 22.27
C ASN A 180 40.54 22.15 21.93
N LEU A 181 41.07 22.73 20.84
CA LEU A 181 42.51 22.90 20.69
C LEU A 181 42.91 24.33 21.04
N HIS A 182 42.44 24.80 22.19
CA HIS A 182 43.28 25.46 23.17
C HIS A 182 42.84 24.99 24.56
N TYR A 183 43.84 24.64 25.37
CA TYR A 183 43.77 24.35 26.81
C TYR A 183 43.78 22.87 27.29
N GLN A 184 45.01 22.42 27.53
CA GLN A 184 45.47 21.46 28.55
C GLN A 184 44.43 20.77 29.46
N ARG A 185 44.40 19.42 29.41
CA ARG A 185 44.81 18.54 30.52
C ARG A 185 44.90 17.07 30.07
N PRO A 186 45.90 16.30 30.54
CA PRO A 186 45.95 14.86 30.35
C PRO A 186 45.26 14.13 31.50
N ALA A 187 44.63 12.99 31.19
CA ALA A 187 44.82 11.69 31.85
C ALA A 187 43.52 10.89 32.08
N VAL A 188 43.67 9.58 31.79
CA VAL A 188 42.92 8.42 32.29
C VAL A 188 41.53 8.18 31.71
N PHE A 189 41.45 7.60 30.50
CA PHE A 189 40.66 6.39 30.15
C PHE A 189 40.99 6.00 28.70
N GLY A 190 41.26 4.71 28.47
CA GLY A 190 41.94 4.20 27.28
C GLY A 190 41.17 4.28 25.95
N ASN A 191 41.82 4.89 24.96
CA ASN A 191 42.00 4.44 23.57
C ASN A 191 40.78 3.98 22.72
N ALA A 192 39.62 4.65 22.81
CA ALA A 192 38.58 4.56 21.77
C ALA A 192 37.89 5.90 21.42
N THR A 193 38.44 7.04 21.86
CA THR A 193 37.65 8.27 22.07
C THR A 193 37.69 9.33 20.95
N VAL A 194 38.17 9.04 19.73
CA VAL A 194 38.01 10.01 18.62
C VAL A 194 37.89 9.33 17.27
N LEU A 195 36.68 9.18 16.74
CA LEU A 195 36.52 8.58 15.40
C LEU A 195 35.62 9.37 14.47
N PHE A 196 34.46 9.84 14.91
CA PHE A 196 33.44 10.29 13.95
C PHE A 196 33.81 11.60 13.23
N LEU A 197 34.30 12.60 13.97
CA LEU A 197 34.73 13.88 13.38
C LEU A 197 36.17 13.86 12.85
N ASN A 198 36.97 12.83 13.12
CA ASN A 198 38.33 12.71 12.58
C ASN A 198 38.39 11.88 11.29
N LEU A 199 37.53 10.88 11.13
CA LEU A 199 37.51 10.04 9.93
C LEU A 199 36.91 10.74 8.71
N LEU A 200 35.87 11.55 8.89
CA LEU A 200 35.25 12.27 7.78
C LEU A 200 36.20 13.31 7.15
N PRO A 201 36.99 14.12 7.91
CA PRO A 201 38.05 14.94 7.32
C PRO A 201 39.09 14.12 6.54
N LEU A 202 39.53 12.96 7.06
CA LEU A 202 40.49 12.10 6.36
C LEU A 202 39.93 11.58 5.03
N MET A 203 38.61 11.42 4.92
CA MET A 203 37.93 11.02 3.69
C MET A 203 37.79 12.15 2.66
N THR A 204 38.07 13.42 2.98
CA THR A 204 37.96 14.53 2.00
C THR A 204 38.92 14.38 0.82
N SER A 205 40.05 13.68 1.00
CA SER A 205 41.00 13.39 -0.08
C SER A 205 40.63 12.17 -0.93
N SER A 206 39.50 11.51 -0.66
CA SER A 206 39.08 10.28 -1.36
C SER A 206 38.50 10.51 -2.76
N GLY A 207 38.24 11.78 -3.13
CA GLY A 207 37.61 12.13 -4.41
C GLY A 207 36.10 11.90 -4.45
N LEU A 208 35.45 11.73 -3.29
CA LEU A 208 33.99 11.66 -3.19
C LEU A 208 33.34 13.03 -3.47
N PRO A 209 32.40 13.13 -4.41
CA PRO A 209 31.76 14.40 -4.76
C PRO A 209 30.89 14.96 -3.63
N GLU A 210 30.41 14.12 -2.71
CA GLU A 210 29.60 14.51 -1.55
C GLU A 210 30.45 14.98 -0.35
N LEU A 211 31.78 14.85 -0.40
CA LEU A 211 32.67 15.18 0.71
C LEU A 211 33.92 15.90 0.20
N THR A 212 33.75 17.17 -0.11
CA THR A 212 34.76 18.01 -0.78
C THR A 212 35.43 19.02 0.14
N GLY A 213 34.81 19.36 1.28
CA GLY A 213 35.42 20.28 2.23
C GLY A 213 34.70 20.42 3.57
N ALA A 214 35.20 21.34 4.40
CA ALA A 214 34.74 21.53 5.79
C ALA A 214 33.25 21.88 5.92
N ARG A 215 32.62 22.43 4.87
CA ARG A 215 31.17 22.72 4.85
C ARG A 215 30.33 21.45 4.89
N ASP A 216 30.80 20.36 4.29
CA ASP A 216 30.08 19.09 4.23
C ASP A 216 30.13 18.37 5.59
N LEU A 217 31.19 18.60 6.36
CA LEU A 217 31.36 18.12 7.73
C LEU A 217 30.46 18.85 8.73
N LYS A 218 30.06 20.09 8.42
CA LYS A 218 29.19 20.90 9.27
C LYS A 218 27.83 20.22 9.49
N TYR A 219 27.33 19.47 8.51
CA TYR A 219 26.08 18.73 8.67
C TYR A 219 26.13 17.79 9.87
N VAL A 220 27.17 16.95 9.97
CA VAL A 220 27.30 15.94 11.02
C VAL A 220 27.50 16.61 12.38
N HIS A 221 28.29 17.69 12.42
CA HIS A 221 28.46 18.50 13.62
C HIS A 221 27.11 19.07 14.11
N ASP A 222 26.36 19.73 13.22
CA ASP A 222 25.07 20.33 13.55
C ASP A 222 24.02 19.27 13.92
N ALA A 223 24.05 18.10 13.27
CA ALA A 223 23.18 16.97 13.56
C ALA A 223 23.49 16.28 14.90
N LEU A 224 24.74 16.38 15.40
CA LEU A 224 25.13 15.81 16.68
C LEU A 224 24.84 16.73 17.87
N GLN A 225 24.71 18.04 17.65
CA GLN A 225 24.47 19.03 18.72
C GLN A 225 25.42 18.87 19.92
N PRO A 226 26.76 18.95 19.73
CA PRO A 226 27.73 18.59 20.77
C PRO A 226 27.59 19.40 22.06
N GLU A 227 27.16 20.67 21.96
CA GLU A 227 26.98 21.60 23.08
C GLU A 227 25.70 21.37 23.90
N SER A 228 24.78 20.52 23.42
CA SER A 228 23.53 20.25 24.13
C SER A 228 23.73 19.29 25.30
N THR A 229 22.96 19.48 26.37
CA THR A 229 22.89 18.52 27.48
C THR A 229 22.18 17.23 27.05
N ASP A 230 22.36 16.14 27.82
CA ASP A 230 21.69 14.85 27.56
C ASP A 230 20.16 15.00 27.51
N ALA A 231 19.59 15.84 28.37
CA ALA A 231 18.15 16.11 28.42
C ALA A 231 17.67 16.89 27.19
N GLU A 232 18.39 17.94 26.79
CA GLU A 232 18.05 18.72 25.59
C GLU A 232 18.15 17.89 24.31
N ALA A 233 19.21 17.08 24.18
CA ALA A 233 19.43 16.17 23.07
C ALA A 233 18.32 15.10 22.98
N THR A 234 17.85 14.60 24.12
CA THR A 234 16.71 13.68 24.21
C THR A 234 15.43 14.33 23.71
N VAL A 235 15.09 15.53 24.22
CA VAL A 235 13.91 16.28 23.77
C VAL A 235 13.97 16.57 22.27
N PHE A 236 15.14 16.96 21.79
CA PHE A 236 15.39 17.19 20.38
C PHE A 236 15.11 15.95 19.53
N PHE A 237 15.69 14.81 19.87
CA PHE A 237 15.53 13.58 19.08
C PHE A 237 14.09 13.05 19.13
N THR A 238 13.41 13.15 20.27
CA THR A 238 11.98 12.80 20.38
C THR A 238 11.12 13.62 19.42
N ARG A 239 11.37 14.93 19.27
CA ARG A 239 10.67 15.76 18.28
C ARG A 239 10.94 15.31 16.85
N LEU A 240 12.13 14.79 16.54
CA LEU A 240 12.44 14.22 15.23
C LEU A 240 11.64 12.94 14.96
N ILE A 241 11.43 12.09 15.98
CA ILE A 241 10.57 10.91 15.90
C ILE A 241 9.13 11.31 15.58
N GLU A 242 8.57 12.26 16.33
CA GLU A 242 7.20 12.77 16.12
C GLU A 242 7.03 13.38 14.72
N SER A 243 7.99 14.21 14.29
CA SER A 243 8.01 14.81 12.95
C SER A 243 8.08 13.75 11.84
N SER A 244 8.87 12.70 12.04
CA SER A 244 9.03 11.61 11.07
C SER A 244 7.74 10.77 10.95
N LEU A 245 7.08 10.45 12.07
CA LEU A 245 5.78 9.73 12.08
C LEU A 245 4.64 10.52 11.43
N GLY A 246 4.60 11.84 11.68
CA GLY A 246 3.60 12.75 11.12
C GLY A 246 3.81 13.05 9.63
N SER A 247 4.94 12.64 9.04
CA SER A 247 5.30 12.99 7.68
C SER A 247 4.48 12.24 6.62
N VAL A 248 3.44 12.90 6.11
CA VAL A 248 2.72 12.47 4.90
C VAL A 248 3.65 12.44 3.67
N ALA A 249 4.67 13.29 3.65
CA ALA A 249 5.66 13.36 2.56
C ALA A 249 6.45 12.06 2.39
N THR A 250 6.74 11.34 3.47
CA THR A 250 7.44 10.04 3.43
C THR A 250 6.57 8.97 2.75
N LYS A 251 5.29 8.88 3.14
CA LYS A 251 4.33 7.97 2.51
C LYS A 251 4.11 8.29 1.03
N PHE A 252 4.06 9.58 0.69
CA PHE A 252 3.95 10.03 -0.69
C PHE A 252 5.21 9.73 -1.51
N ASN A 253 6.42 9.94 -0.97
CA ASN A 253 7.66 9.57 -1.64
C ASN A 253 7.74 8.05 -1.88
N PHE A 254 7.30 7.23 -0.92
CA PHE A 254 7.25 5.77 -1.08
C PHE A 254 6.24 5.36 -2.16
N PHE A 255 5.10 6.02 -2.21
CA PHE A 255 4.12 5.82 -3.28
C PHE A 255 4.67 6.19 -4.66
N ILE A 256 5.32 7.36 -4.79
CA ILE A 256 5.98 7.79 -6.02
C ILE A 256 7.10 6.82 -6.40
N HIS A 257 7.86 6.30 -5.44
CA HIS A 257 8.91 5.32 -5.70
C HIS A 257 8.35 3.97 -6.14
N ASN A 258 7.31 3.47 -5.47
CA ASN A 258 6.57 2.26 -5.88
C ASN A 258 6.08 2.36 -7.31
N LEU A 259 5.55 3.52 -7.67
CA LEU A 259 4.99 3.85 -8.97
C LEU A 259 6.04 4.08 -10.05
N ALA A 260 7.16 4.72 -9.73
CA ALA A 260 8.31 4.87 -10.61
C ALA A 260 8.98 3.53 -10.91
N GLN A 261 9.08 2.64 -9.93
CA GLN A 261 9.58 1.27 -10.12
C GLN A 261 8.58 0.36 -10.86
N MET A 262 7.27 0.67 -10.81
CA MET A 262 6.30 0.07 -11.74
C MET A 262 6.44 0.59 -13.17
N ARG A 263 7.01 1.80 -13.40
CA ARG A 263 7.40 2.22 -14.77
C ARG A 263 8.48 1.30 -15.36
N PHE A 264 9.20 0.55 -14.51
CA PHE A 264 10.15 -0.49 -14.92
C PHE A 264 9.61 -1.92 -14.78
N SER A 265 8.38 -2.11 -14.30
CA SER A 265 7.75 -3.44 -14.22
C SER A 265 6.22 -3.42 -14.27
N SER A 266 5.67 -4.14 -15.25
CA SER A 266 4.27 -4.55 -15.45
C SER A 266 3.32 -3.57 -16.17
N LEU A 267 3.24 -3.79 -17.47
CA LEU A 267 2.12 -3.61 -18.41
C LEU A 267 0.76 -3.24 -17.79
N PRO A 268 -0.01 -2.30 -18.39
CA PRO A 268 -1.33 -1.92 -17.90
C PRO A 268 -2.32 -3.08 -17.88
N SER A 269 -3.30 -3.09 -16.96
CA SER A 269 -4.25 -4.22 -16.87
C SER A 269 -5.06 -4.43 -18.15
N PHE A 270 -5.20 -3.37 -18.95
CA PHE A 270 -5.88 -3.37 -20.24
C PHE A 270 -5.02 -3.84 -21.42
N SER A 271 -3.71 -4.06 -21.26
CA SER A 271 -2.88 -4.58 -22.35
C SER A 271 -1.63 -5.32 -21.87
N PRO A 272 -1.35 -6.53 -22.39
CA PRO A 272 -0.13 -7.28 -22.08
C PRO A 272 1.11 -6.77 -22.83
N ARG A 273 0.99 -5.71 -23.64
CA ARG A 273 2.12 -5.07 -24.35
C ARG A 273 1.94 -3.54 -24.39
N THR A 274 3.04 -2.82 -24.51
CA THR A 274 3.02 -1.36 -24.72
C THR A 274 3.04 -1.06 -26.21
N TYR A 275 2.18 -0.12 -26.64
CA TYR A 275 2.06 0.33 -28.02
C TYR A 275 2.35 1.83 -28.11
N THR A 276 2.94 2.24 -29.23
CA THR A 276 3.46 3.60 -29.43
C THR A 276 2.91 4.23 -30.69
N LEU A 277 2.99 5.57 -30.78
CA LEU A 277 2.64 6.33 -31.99
C LEU A 277 3.31 5.78 -33.26
N LYS A 278 4.56 5.32 -33.17
CA LYS A 278 5.32 4.80 -34.31
C LYS A 278 4.77 3.49 -34.86
N GLN A 279 4.17 2.66 -34.00
CA GLN A 279 3.61 1.36 -34.37
C GLN A 279 2.17 1.48 -34.84
N ASP A 280 1.39 2.32 -34.17
CA ASP A 280 -0.06 2.40 -34.38
C ASP A 280 -0.46 3.48 -35.38
N GLY A 281 0.38 4.49 -35.62
CA GLY A 281 0.01 5.69 -36.39
C GLY A 281 -0.87 6.64 -35.56
N ARG A 282 -0.92 7.93 -35.93
CA ARG A 282 -1.54 8.97 -35.11
C ARG A 282 -3.05 8.77 -34.94
N ILE A 283 -3.53 8.78 -33.70
CA ILE A 283 -4.98 8.78 -33.42
C ILE A 283 -5.57 10.13 -33.84
N ARG A 284 -6.52 10.12 -34.78
CA ARG A 284 -7.24 11.31 -35.26
C ARG A 284 -8.42 11.63 -34.35
N ASP A 285 -9.20 10.63 -33.98
CA ASP A 285 -10.38 10.77 -33.12
C ASP A 285 -10.77 9.43 -32.48
N ALA A 286 -11.38 9.46 -31.30
CA ALA A 286 -11.99 8.30 -30.68
C ALA A 286 -13.28 8.67 -29.94
N SER A 287 -14.28 7.78 -29.99
CA SER A 287 -15.57 7.98 -29.33
C SER A 287 -16.18 6.66 -28.87
N ILE A 288 -17.04 6.68 -27.86
CA ILE A 288 -17.77 5.48 -27.42
C ILE A 288 -18.96 5.24 -28.33
N PHE A 289 -18.89 4.18 -29.13
CA PHE A 289 -19.94 3.76 -30.03
C PHE A 289 -21.14 3.19 -29.26
N THR A 290 -20.89 2.21 -28.39
CA THR A 290 -21.93 1.55 -27.57
C THR A 290 -21.37 1.01 -26.26
N PHE A 291 -22.23 0.44 -25.41
CA PHE A 291 -21.81 -0.34 -24.25
C PHE A 291 -22.52 -1.69 -24.27
N GLN A 292 -21.82 -2.74 -23.85
CA GLN A 292 -22.29 -4.11 -23.87
C GLN A 292 -22.29 -4.68 -22.47
N LYS A 293 -23.28 -5.51 -22.17
CA LYS A 293 -23.33 -6.28 -20.93
C LYS A 293 -22.52 -7.56 -21.13
N ARG A 294 -21.50 -7.77 -20.31
CA ARG A 294 -20.61 -8.94 -20.35
C ARG A 294 -20.62 -9.66 -19.00
N TYR A 295 -20.18 -10.92 -18.99
CA TYR A 295 -20.12 -11.76 -17.81
C TYR A 295 -18.77 -12.47 -17.77
N SER A 296 -17.95 -12.18 -16.74
CA SER A 296 -16.73 -12.94 -16.43
C SER A 296 -16.10 -12.43 -15.13
N PRO A 297 -16.15 -13.14 -13.98
CA PRO A 297 -17.12 -14.14 -13.53
C PRO A 297 -18.45 -13.53 -13.02
N GLU A 298 -18.55 -12.20 -12.97
CA GLU A 298 -19.77 -11.45 -12.59
C GLU A 298 -20.25 -10.53 -13.72
N LYS A 299 -21.50 -10.03 -13.61
CA LYS A 299 -22.08 -9.07 -14.56
C LYS A 299 -21.28 -7.75 -14.53
N HIS A 300 -20.70 -7.38 -15.66
CA HIS A 300 -20.08 -6.07 -15.86
C HIS A 300 -20.51 -5.44 -17.19
N TYR A 301 -20.19 -4.17 -17.38
CA TYR A 301 -20.42 -3.46 -18.64
C TYR A 301 -19.08 -3.07 -19.26
N THR A 302 -18.91 -3.36 -20.55
CA THR A 302 -17.80 -2.90 -21.37
C THR A 302 -18.29 -1.80 -22.30
N TYR A 303 -17.43 -0.83 -22.59
CA TYR A 303 -17.68 0.27 -23.52
C TYR A 303 -16.90 -0.03 -24.79
N VAL A 304 -17.58 0.01 -25.94
CA VAL A 304 -16.99 -0.20 -27.26
C VAL A 304 -16.61 1.16 -27.81
N LEU A 305 -15.32 1.41 -27.95
CA LEU A 305 -14.76 2.62 -28.51
C LEU A 305 -14.53 2.42 -30.00
N ARG A 306 -14.86 3.42 -30.80
CA ARG A 306 -14.51 3.54 -32.21
C ARG A 306 -13.33 4.49 -32.33
N VAL A 307 -12.22 4.05 -32.92
CA VAL A 307 -10.94 4.76 -33.03
C VAL A 307 -10.59 4.96 -34.50
N HIS A 308 -10.32 6.20 -34.90
CA HIS A 308 -9.82 6.55 -36.23
C HIS A 308 -8.35 6.94 -36.13
N ARG A 309 -7.51 6.39 -37.01
CA ARG A 309 -6.11 6.76 -37.12
C ARG A 309 -5.81 7.40 -38.49
N GLU A 310 -4.80 8.25 -38.54
CA GLU A 310 -4.32 8.84 -39.80
C GLU A 310 -3.81 7.73 -40.74
N GLY A 311 -4.24 7.78 -42.00
CA GLY A 311 -3.85 6.79 -43.02
C GLY A 311 -4.68 5.50 -43.03
N GLN A 312 -5.63 5.31 -42.11
CA GLN A 312 -6.56 4.18 -42.12
C GLN A 312 -7.95 4.63 -42.59
N SER A 313 -8.50 3.98 -43.62
CA SER A 313 -9.82 4.29 -44.17
C SER A 313 -10.97 3.78 -43.30
N GLU A 314 -10.74 2.72 -42.52
CA GLU A 314 -11.73 2.10 -41.64
C GLU A 314 -11.46 2.37 -40.17
N ALA A 315 -12.54 2.48 -39.39
CA ALA A 315 -12.46 2.68 -37.95
C ALA A 315 -12.21 1.36 -37.21
N GLN A 316 -11.33 1.37 -36.22
CA GLN A 316 -11.10 0.22 -35.36
C GLN A 316 -12.00 0.27 -34.11
N PHE A 317 -12.37 -0.91 -33.61
CA PHE A 317 -13.21 -1.02 -32.41
C PHE A 317 -12.43 -1.68 -31.27
N VAL A 318 -12.42 -1.03 -30.10
CA VAL A 318 -11.75 -1.56 -28.90
C VAL A 318 -12.68 -1.53 -27.70
N SER A 319 -12.66 -2.58 -26.87
CA SER A 319 -13.55 -2.71 -25.71
C SER A 319 -12.83 -2.48 -24.40
N ARG A 320 -13.34 -1.58 -23.55
CA ARG A 320 -12.77 -1.23 -22.24
C ARG A 320 -13.82 -1.15 -21.14
N THR A 321 -13.46 -1.49 -19.91
CA THR A 321 -14.30 -1.37 -18.72
C THR A 321 -14.13 0.00 -18.07
N PHE A 322 -15.09 0.42 -17.24
CA PHE A 322 -14.97 1.67 -16.47
C PHE A 322 -13.72 1.70 -15.58
N ASP A 323 -13.35 0.55 -15.01
CA ASP A 323 -12.17 0.44 -14.14
C ASP A 323 -10.87 0.62 -14.93
N GLU A 324 -10.80 0.13 -16.18
CA GLU A 324 -9.66 0.37 -17.09
C GLU A 324 -9.55 1.86 -17.49
N PHE A 325 -10.68 2.55 -17.70
CA PHE A 325 -10.68 4.02 -17.90
C PHE A 325 -10.17 4.76 -16.66
N GLN A 326 -10.56 4.30 -15.47
CA GLN A 326 -10.10 4.89 -14.21
C GLN A 326 -8.60 4.63 -14.00
N GLU A 327 -8.10 3.45 -14.36
CA GLU A 327 -6.67 3.13 -14.33
C GLU A 327 -5.88 4.03 -15.28
N LEU A 328 -6.36 4.20 -16.52
CA LEU A 328 -5.77 5.13 -17.49
C LEU A 328 -5.70 6.55 -16.90
N HIS A 329 -6.83 7.08 -16.41
CA HIS A 329 -6.87 8.42 -15.85
C HIS A 329 -5.92 8.57 -14.66
N SER A 330 -5.91 7.61 -13.73
CA SER A 330 -5.03 7.64 -12.56
C SER A 330 -3.56 7.68 -13.00
N LYS A 331 -3.17 6.82 -13.94
CA LYS A 331 -1.80 6.75 -14.47
C LYS A 331 -1.43 8.01 -15.27
N LEU A 332 -2.35 8.62 -16.01
CA LEU A 332 -2.11 9.90 -16.69
C LEU A 332 -1.94 11.06 -15.70
N THR A 333 -2.76 11.14 -14.66
CA THR A 333 -2.63 12.15 -13.58
C THR A 333 -1.29 12.05 -12.87
N ILE A 334 -0.74 10.84 -12.78
CA ILE A 334 0.61 10.58 -12.28
C ILE A 334 1.68 11.02 -13.29
N LEU A 335 1.52 10.69 -14.57
CA LEU A 335 2.51 10.99 -15.62
C LEU A 335 2.59 12.49 -15.94
N PHE A 336 1.45 13.17 -15.84
CA PHE A 336 1.27 14.56 -16.27
C PHE A 336 0.71 15.42 -15.13
N SER A 337 1.30 15.32 -13.94
CA SER A 337 0.83 16.02 -12.73
C SER A 337 0.89 17.55 -12.82
N LEU A 338 1.69 18.09 -13.76
CA LEU A 338 1.80 19.53 -14.03
C LEU A 338 0.86 20.01 -15.15
N TRP A 339 0.16 19.10 -15.83
CA TRP A 339 -0.76 19.43 -16.91
C TRP A 339 -2.20 19.37 -16.42
N LYS A 340 -3.03 20.30 -16.91
CA LYS A 340 -4.46 20.30 -16.64
C LYS A 340 -5.14 19.19 -17.45
N LEU A 341 -5.21 18.00 -16.86
CA LEU A 341 -5.94 16.88 -17.44
C LEU A 341 -7.47 17.10 -17.38
N PRO A 342 -8.24 16.48 -18.29
CA PRO A 342 -9.69 16.53 -18.23
C PRO A 342 -10.23 15.86 -16.96
N GLY A 343 -11.32 16.41 -16.42
CA GLY A 343 -12.02 15.84 -15.28
C GLY A 343 -12.53 14.43 -15.59
N PHE A 344 -12.40 13.51 -14.63
CA PHE A 344 -12.87 12.13 -14.75
C PHE A 344 -14.18 11.91 -13.96
N PRO A 345 -15.08 11.02 -14.41
CA PRO A 345 -16.36 10.79 -13.74
C PRO A 345 -16.20 10.23 -12.32
N ASN A 346 -17.04 10.70 -11.38
CA ASN A 346 -16.96 10.31 -9.96
C ASN A 346 -17.25 8.82 -9.72
N LYS A 347 -16.49 8.20 -8.81
CA LYS A 347 -16.64 6.78 -8.42
C LYS A 347 -17.93 6.51 -7.64
N MET A 348 -18.44 7.50 -6.91
CA MET A 348 -19.64 7.38 -6.08
C MET A 348 -20.91 7.57 -6.90
N VAL A 349 -21.49 6.45 -7.32
CA VAL A 349 -22.93 6.38 -7.59
C VAL A 349 -23.56 5.76 -6.34
N LEU A 350 -24.41 6.49 -5.62
CA LEU A 350 -25.24 5.89 -4.58
C LEU A 350 -26.08 4.78 -5.23
N GLY A 351 -25.76 3.51 -4.95
CA GLY A 351 -26.51 2.35 -5.46
C GLY A 351 -25.68 1.35 -6.30
N ARG A 352 -26.38 0.52 -7.08
CA ARG A 352 -25.80 -0.61 -7.84
C ARG A 352 -24.97 -0.10 -9.04
N THR A 353 -23.67 -0.34 -9.05
CA THR A 353 -22.73 0.11 -10.11
C THR A 353 -22.86 -0.64 -11.44
N HIS A 354 -23.44 -1.84 -11.45
CA HIS A 354 -23.59 -2.69 -12.63
C HIS A 354 -25.05 -2.75 -13.13
N ILE A 355 -25.71 -1.61 -13.24
CA ILE A 355 -27.05 -1.48 -13.84
C ILE A 355 -26.98 -0.75 -15.19
N LYS A 356 -27.96 -1.00 -16.06
CA LYS A 356 -27.99 -0.48 -17.43
C LYS A 356 -27.96 1.05 -17.45
N ASP A 357 -28.67 1.70 -16.52
CA ASP A 357 -28.78 3.16 -16.45
C ASP A 357 -27.46 3.82 -16.04
N VAL A 358 -26.71 3.20 -15.13
CA VAL A 358 -25.35 3.67 -14.77
C VAL A 358 -24.40 3.50 -15.94
N ALA A 359 -24.50 2.40 -16.68
CA ALA A 359 -23.70 2.19 -17.89
C ALA A 359 -24.02 3.24 -18.97
N ALA A 360 -25.30 3.55 -19.19
CA ALA A 360 -25.74 4.58 -20.12
C ALA A 360 -25.26 5.99 -19.73
N ARG A 361 -25.35 6.36 -18.45
CA ARG A 361 -24.83 7.64 -17.94
C ARG A 361 -23.32 7.74 -18.14
N ARG A 362 -22.58 6.72 -17.71
CA ARG A 362 -21.13 6.64 -17.86
C ARG A 362 -20.69 6.68 -19.33
N LYS A 363 -21.47 6.15 -20.27
CA LYS A 363 -21.16 6.29 -21.71
C LYS A 363 -21.02 7.76 -22.10
N VAL A 364 -21.95 8.62 -21.67
CA VAL A 364 -21.91 10.06 -21.98
C VAL A 364 -20.69 10.72 -21.32
N GLU A 365 -20.49 10.45 -20.04
CA GLU A 365 -19.39 11.03 -19.25
C GLU A 365 -18.00 10.61 -19.78
N LEU A 366 -17.82 9.32 -20.10
CA LEU A 366 -16.58 8.80 -20.66
C LEU A 366 -16.33 9.30 -22.09
N ASN A 367 -17.38 9.51 -22.90
CA ASN A 367 -17.23 10.07 -24.24
C ASN A 367 -16.72 11.52 -24.17
N ASN A 368 -17.24 12.32 -23.22
CA ASN A 368 -16.74 13.66 -22.95
C ASN A 368 -15.28 13.64 -22.46
N TYR A 369 -14.95 12.68 -21.58
CA TYR A 369 -13.57 12.48 -21.10
C TYR A 369 -12.60 12.19 -22.25
N ILE A 370 -12.92 11.23 -23.14
CA ILE A 370 -12.07 10.90 -24.30
C ILE A 370 -11.91 12.10 -25.22
N HIS A 371 -13.00 12.79 -25.56
CA HIS A 371 -12.98 13.95 -26.45
C HIS A 371 -12.03 15.05 -25.94
N ASN A 372 -12.04 15.30 -24.63
CA ASN A 372 -11.17 16.29 -23.99
C ASN A 372 -9.73 15.78 -23.82
N LEU A 373 -9.55 14.47 -23.57
CA LEU A 373 -8.23 13.86 -23.46
C LEU A 373 -7.47 13.95 -24.78
N LEU A 374 -8.11 13.64 -25.90
CA LEU A 374 -7.48 13.70 -27.23
C LEU A 374 -7.26 15.14 -27.76
N ARG A 375 -7.80 16.14 -27.08
CA ARG A 375 -7.57 17.57 -27.33
C ARG A 375 -6.65 18.23 -26.28
N SER A 376 -6.11 17.43 -25.36
CA SER A 376 -5.10 17.89 -24.41
C SER A 376 -3.75 18.10 -25.12
N SER A 377 -2.70 18.45 -24.38
CA SER A 377 -1.40 18.74 -24.98
C SER A 377 -0.81 17.55 -25.76
N THR A 378 0.10 17.85 -26.69
CA THR A 378 0.76 16.85 -27.54
C THR A 378 1.50 15.79 -26.72
N GLU A 379 2.07 16.18 -25.59
CA GLU A 379 2.80 15.27 -24.68
C GLU A 379 1.87 14.25 -24.03
N VAL A 380 0.65 14.65 -23.67
CA VAL A 380 -0.37 13.77 -23.08
C VAL A 380 -0.96 12.84 -24.14
N THR A 381 -1.35 13.41 -25.28
CA THR A 381 -2.04 12.68 -26.35
C THR A 381 -1.15 11.68 -27.08
N GLN A 382 0.17 11.94 -27.14
CA GLN A 382 1.15 11.10 -27.84
C GLN A 382 1.87 10.10 -26.93
N CYS A 383 1.51 10.00 -25.65
CA CYS A 383 2.18 9.09 -24.74
C CYS A 383 1.78 7.63 -24.96
N ASP A 384 2.72 6.72 -24.70
CA ASP A 384 2.56 5.27 -24.91
C ASP A 384 1.34 4.69 -24.17
N LEU A 385 0.97 5.26 -23.03
CA LEU A 385 -0.18 4.79 -22.25
C LEU A 385 -1.51 5.05 -22.97
N VAL A 386 -1.65 6.21 -23.62
CA VAL A 386 -2.83 6.55 -24.43
C VAL A 386 -2.89 5.61 -25.65
N TYR A 387 -1.78 5.42 -26.34
CA TYR A 387 -1.70 4.52 -27.49
C TYR A 387 -2.01 3.08 -27.12
N THR A 388 -1.44 2.60 -26.03
CA THR A 388 -1.71 1.26 -25.48
C THR A 388 -3.19 1.08 -25.10
N PHE A 389 -3.85 2.13 -24.58
CA PHE A 389 -5.26 2.04 -24.21
C PHE A 389 -6.17 1.92 -25.43
N PHE A 390 -5.86 2.59 -26.54
CA PHE A 390 -6.63 2.57 -27.79
C PHE A 390 -6.20 1.47 -28.78
N HIS A 391 -5.19 0.66 -28.45
CA HIS A 391 -4.76 -0.45 -29.28
C HIS A 391 -5.71 -1.67 -29.16
N PRO A 392 -6.13 -2.30 -30.27
CA PRO A 392 -6.91 -3.55 -30.22
C PRO A 392 -6.12 -4.68 -29.54
N ILE A 393 -6.76 -5.42 -28.64
CA ILE A 393 -6.17 -6.61 -28.01
C ILE A 393 -6.99 -7.86 -28.37
N GLY A 394 -6.48 -9.08 -28.16
CA GLY A 394 -7.11 -10.32 -28.65
C GLY A 394 -8.55 -10.60 -28.19
N ARG A 395 -9.13 -9.82 -27.26
CA ARG A 395 -10.57 -9.85 -26.91
C ARG A 395 -11.44 -8.95 -27.81
N ASP A 396 -10.83 -8.08 -28.59
CA ASP A 396 -11.45 -7.14 -29.52
C ASP A 396 -11.63 -7.78 -30.93
N ASP A 397 -10.93 -8.88 -31.22
CA ASP A 397 -10.98 -9.61 -32.51
C ASP A 397 -12.25 -10.47 -32.71
N LYS A 398 -13.04 -10.69 -31.65
CA LYS A 398 -14.33 -11.38 -31.78
C LYS A 398 -15.37 -10.41 -32.31
N ALA A 399 -15.59 -10.44 -33.62
CA ALA A 399 -16.63 -9.74 -34.35
C ALA A 399 -18.05 -10.16 -33.89
N GLU A 400 -18.47 -9.75 -32.70
CA GLU A 400 -19.86 -9.75 -32.23
C GLU A 400 -20.40 -8.30 -32.16
N VAL A 401 -19.93 -7.42 -33.05
CA VAL A 401 -20.29 -5.99 -33.01
C VAL A 401 -21.61 -5.70 -33.76
N PHE A 402 -22.17 -6.65 -34.52
CA PHE A 402 -23.31 -6.39 -35.42
C PHE A 402 -24.56 -7.30 -35.33
N GLU A 403 -24.71 -8.23 -34.37
CA GLU A 403 -25.91 -9.11 -34.31
C GLU A 403 -26.98 -8.76 -33.26
N GLY A 404 -26.98 -7.54 -32.72
CA GLY A 404 -27.87 -7.18 -31.59
C GLY A 404 -29.18 -6.46 -31.92
N MET A 405 -29.47 -6.13 -33.17
CA MET A 405 -30.56 -5.19 -33.53
C MET A 405 -31.60 -5.79 -34.50
N SER A 406 -32.08 -7.00 -34.24
CA SER A 406 -33.31 -7.52 -34.88
C SER A 406 -33.75 -8.86 -34.28
N LYS A 407 -34.26 -8.88 -33.04
CA LYS A 407 -35.18 -9.95 -32.59
C LYS A 407 -36.03 -9.49 -31.40
N PRO A 408 -37.34 -9.77 -31.37
CA PRO A 408 -38.24 -9.37 -30.29
C PRO A 408 -37.97 -10.19 -29.01
N PRO A 409 -38.40 -9.72 -27.83
CA PRO A 409 -38.00 -10.30 -26.56
C PRO A 409 -38.72 -11.63 -26.29
N GLU A 410 -37.95 -12.72 -26.16
CA GLU A 410 -38.42 -13.98 -25.58
C GLU A 410 -38.31 -13.95 -24.05
N VAL A 411 -39.37 -14.42 -23.39
CA VAL A 411 -39.50 -14.55 -21.94
C VAL A 411 -38.76 -15.82 -21.49
N PRO A 412 -37.82 -15.76 -20.52
CA PRO A 412 -37.17 -16.96 -20.03
C PRO A 412 -38.09 -17.69 -19.01
N PRO A 413 -38.06 -19.04 -18.97
CA PRO A 413 -38.97 -19.80 -18.12
C PRO A 413 -38.55 -19.74 -16.65
N ILE A 414 -39.56 -19.73 -15.78
CA ILE A 414 -39.42 -19.87 -14.33
C ILE A 414 -39.09 -21.35 -14.04
N SER A 415 -37.96 -21.61 -13.37
CA SER A 415 -37.73 -22.89 -12.70
C SER A 415 -37.89 -22.70 -11.18
N SER A 416 -38.85 -23.43 -10.62
CA SER A 416 -39.00 -23.66 -9.19
C SER A 416 -38.17 -24.89 -8.80
N ARG A 417 -37.15 -24.71 -7.95
CA ARG A 417 -36.50 -25.83 -7.23
C ARG A 417 -36.70 -25.60 -5.73
N SER A 418 -37.46 -26.51 -5.11
CA SER A 418 -37.56 -26.64 -3.65
C SER A 418 -36.28 -27.31 -3.15
N GLY A 419 -35.42 -26.57 -2.46
CA GLY A 419 -34.16 -27.09 -1.92
C GLY A 419 -34.30 -27.54 -0.47
N ARG A 420 -33.71 -28.69 -0.12
CA ARG A 420 -33.49 -29.09 1.28
C ARG A 420 -32.55 -28.09 1.96
N VAL A 421 -32.81 -27.84 3.23
CA VAL A 421 -32.10 -26.83 4.04
C VAL A 421 -31.16 -27.55 5.00
N GLU A 422 -29.86 -27.56 4.71
CA GLU A 422 -28.85 -28.25 5.51
C GLU A 422 -27.57 -27.40 5.65
N GLY A 423 -26.88 -27.53 6.81
CA GLY A 423 -25.66 -26.79 7.16
C GLY A 423 -25.82 -25.80 8.33
N GLU A 424 -24.70 -25.48 9.00
CA GLU A 424 -24.65 -24.61 10.18
C GLU A 424 -23.86 -23.33 9.90
N VAL A 425 -24.38 -22.19 10.37
CA VAL A 425 -23.78 -20.86 10.19
C VAL A 425 -23.42 -20.28 11.57
N LYS A 426 -22.14 -19.92 11.78
CA LYS A 426 -21.70 -19.20 12.98
C LYS A 426 -21.63 -17.69 12.70
N LEU A 427 -22.46 -16.92 13.42
CA LEU A 427 -22.52 -15.46 13.34
C LEU A 427 -22.25 -14.82 14.70
N SER A 428 -21.78 -13.59 14.69
CA SER A 428 -21.82 -12.70 15.85
C SER A 428 -22.50 -11.40 15.44
N VAL A 429 -23.49 -10.96 16.21
CA VAL A 429 -24.25 -9.75 15.93
C VAL A 429 -24.09 -8.77 17.09
N SER A 430 -23.79 -7.52 16.77
CA SER A 430 -23.69 -6.45 17.77
C SER A 430 -24.28 -5.16 17.22
N TYR A 431 -24.98 -4.41 18.08
CA TYR A 431 -25.54 -3.09 17.73
C TYR A 431 -24.94 -2.04 18.66
N ARG A 432 -24.27 -1.04 18.09
CA ARG A 432 -23.67 0.08 18.83
C ARG A 432 -23.66 1.33 17.95
N ASN A 433 -23.85 2.50 18.56
CA ASN A 433 -23.81 3.81 17.87
C ASN A 433 -24.68 3.84 16.60
N SER A 434 -25.95 3.43 16.72
CA SER A 434 -26.92 3.40 15.60
C SER A 434 -26.47 2.58 14.39
N THR A 435 -25.57 1.62 14.60
CA THR A 435 -24.97 0.78 13.57
C THR A 435 -25.04 -0.69 13.99
N LEU A 436 -25.58 -1.53 13.11
CA LEU A 436 -25.63 -2.98 13.29
C LEU A 436 -24.43 -3.62 12.58
N PHE A 437 -23.70 -4.45 13.32
CA PHE A 437 -22.55 -5.21 12.87
C PHE A 437 -22.89 -6.69 12.88
N ILE A 438 -22.77 -7.35 11.73
CA ILE A 438 -22.97 -8.79 11.58
C ILE A 438 -21.64 -9.40 11.13
N MET A 439 -20.94 -10.07 12.04
CA MET A 439 -19.76 -10.87 11.75
C MET A 439 -20.20 -12.24 11.24
N VAL A 440 -19.79 -12.58 10.02
CA VAL A 440 -20.01 -13.91 9.44
C VAL A 440 -18.70 -14.66 9.59
N MET A 441 -18.64 -15.65 10.50
CA MET A 441 -17.39 -16.35 10.82
C MET A 441 -17.16 -17.51 9.87
N HIS A 442 -17.80 -18.65 10.12
CA HIS A 442 -17.67 -19.85 9.29
C HIS A 442 -18.99 -20.58 9.17
N ILE A 443 -19.08 -21.38 8.12
CA ILE A 443 -20.20 -22.26 7.81
C ILE A 443 -19.66 -23.68 7.75
N LYS A 444 -20.42 -24.66 8.25
CA LYS A 444 -20.06 -26.08 8.20
C LYS A 444 -21.19 -26.91 7.61
N GLY A 445 -20.81 -28.00 6.94
CA GLY A 445 -21.76 -29.02 6.49
C GLY A 445 -22.72 -28.56 5.39
N LEU A 446 -22.26 -27.73 4.45
CA LEU A 446 -23.05 -27.47 3.23
C LEU A 446 -23.14 -28.76 2.40
N VAL A 447 -24.24 -28.93 1.68
CA VAL A 447 -24.47 -30.08 0.79
C VAL A 447 -24.18 -29.69 -0.65
N SER A 448 -23.69 -30.64 -1.44
CA SER A 448 -23.57 -30.53 -2.89
C SER A 448 -24.47 -31.57 -3.55
N ASP A 449 -25.33 -31.14 -4.48
CA ASP A 449 -26.26 -32.01 -5.20
C ASP A 449 -25.54 -32.94 -6.21
N ASP A 450 -24.36 -32.54 -6.72
CA ASP A 450 -23.67 -33.22 -7.83
C ASP A 450 -22.27 -33.77 -7.44
N GLY A 451 -21.96 -33.85 -6.15
CA GLY A 451 -20.66 -34.34 -5.64
C GLY A 451 -19.47 -33.41 -5.91
N THR A 452 -19.70 -32.24 -6.50
CA THR A 452 -18.69 -31.19 -6.71
C THR A 452 -18.78 -30.11 -5.63
N ASP A 453 -17.66 -29.75 -5.01
CA ASP A 453 -17.67 -28.74 -3.96
C ASP A 453 -18.25 -27.38 -4.45
N PRO A 454 -19.23 -26.80 -3.74
CA PRO A 454 -19.95 -25.62 -4.17
C PRO A 454 -19.10 -24.37 -4.00
N ASN A 455 -19.58 -23.25 -4.56
CA ASN A 455 -18.98 -21.93 -4.39
C ASN A 455 -19.85 -21.07 -3.46
N PRO A 456 -19.81 -21.30 -2.14
CA PRO A 456 -20.77 -20.72 -1.21
C PRO A 456 -20.55 -19.22 -1.00
N TYR A 457 -21.65 -18.51 -0.73
CA TYR A 457 -21.64 -17.11 -0.32
C TYR A 457 -22.80 -16.83 0.64
N VAL A 458 -22.65 -15.77 1.44
CA VAL A 458 -23.67 -15.32 2.38
C VAL A 458 -24.34 -14.04 1.90
N LYS A 459 -25.66 -13.96 2.07
CA LYS A 459 -26.46 -12.75 1.91
C LYS A 459 -27.18 -12.44 3.23
N THR A 460 -27.15 -11.20 3.68
CA THR A 460 -27.94 -10.74 4.81
C THR A 460 -28.97 -9.70 4.39
N TYR A 461 -30.09 -9.69 5.08
CA TYR A 461 -31.23 -8.79 4.87
C TYR A 461 -31.69 -8.29 6.22
N LEU A 462 -32.11 -7.02 6.30
CA LEU A 462 -32.86 -6.48 7.43
C LEU A 462 -34.33 -6.45 7.04
N LEU A 463 -35.15 -7.25 7.72
CA LEU A 463 -36.58 -7.32 7.47
C LEU A 463 -37.37 -6.32 8.32
N PRO A 464 -38.48 -5.78 7.78
CA PRO A 464 -38.96 -5.96 6.42
C PRO A 464 -38.09 -5.18 5.39
N ASP A 465 -37.78 -5.80 4.24
CA ASP A 465 -36.99 -5.20 3.13
C ASP A 465 -37.83 -5.07 1.85
N PRO A 466 -38.94 -4.31 1.84
CA PRO A 466 -39.85 -4.27 0.71
C PRO A 466 -39.20 -3.76 -0.58
N GLN A 467 -38.21 -2.87 -0.48
CA GLN A 467 -37.47 -2.34 -1.63
C GLN A 467 -36.21 -3.18 -1.99
N LYS A 468 -35.93 -4.27 -1.27
CA LYS A 468 -34.74 -5.13 -1.48
C LYS A 468 -33.41 -4.37 -1.44
N THR A 469 -33.31 -3.34 -0.58
CA THR A 469 -32.18 -2.41 -0.48
C THR A 469 -31.24 -2.76 0.68
N SER A 470 -31.73 -3.48 1.69
CA SER A 470 -30.93 -3.90 2.85
C SER A 470 -30.04 -5.12 2.56
N LYS A 471 -30.12 -5.69 1.35
CA LYS A 471 -29.24 -6.79 0.96
C LYS A 471 -27.76 -6.42 1.05
N ARG A 472 -26.99 -7.23 1.77
CA ARG A 472 -25.53 -7.24 1.76
C ARG A 472 -25.05 -8.65 1.40
N LYS A 473 -23.97 -8.78 0.62
CA LYS A 473 -23.46 -10.07 0.12
C LYS A 473 -21.95 -10.17 0.36
N ARG A 474 -21.50 -11.35 0.76
CA ARG A 474 -20.08 -11.71 0.87
C ARG A 474 -19.43 -12.03 -0.48
N LYS A 475 -18.09 -11.96 -0.48
CA LYS A 475 -17.27 -12.57 -1.53
C LYS A 475 -17.56 -14.08 -1.57
N ILE A 476 -17.51 -14.65 -2.76
CA ILE A 476 -17.76 -16.08 -2.97
C ILE A 476 -16.52 -16.86 -2.52
N SER A 477 -16.70 -17.82 -1.62
CA SER A 477 -15.67 -18.82 -1.31
C SER A 477 -15.69 -19.90 -2.37
N ARG A 478 -14.52 -20.39 -2.81
CA ARG A 478 -14.43 -21.30 -3.95
C ARG A 478 -14.28 -22.74 -3.49
N LYS A 479 -15.06 -23.64 -4.10
CA LYS A 479 -14.95 -25.10 -3.98
C LYS A 479 -14.80 -25.56 -2.52
N THR A 480 -15.80 -25.28 -1.68
CA THR A 480 -15.76 -25.74 -0.29
C THR A 480 -17.15 -25.91 0.31
N LEU A 481 -17.33 -26.97 1.10
CA LEU A 481 -18.52 -27.21 1.92
C LEU A 481 -18.44 -26.53 3.31
N ASN A 482 -17.26 -26.02 3.68
CA ASN A 482 -16.98 -25.45 5.00
C ASN A 482 -16.32 -24.06 4.91
N PRO A 483 -16.97 -23.06 4.27
CA PRO A 483 -16.35 -21.76 4.03
C PRO A 483 -16.13 -20.97 5.32
N THR A 484 -14.95 -20.36 5.44
CA THR A 484 -14.64 -19.35 6.45
C THR A 484 -14.62 -17.98 5.79
N PHE A 485 -15.50 -17.08 6.25
CA PHE A 485 -15.58 -15.72 5.75
C PHE A 485 -14.82 -14.75 6.67
N ASN A 486 -15.02 -14.83 8.00
CA ASN A 486 -14.42 -13.91 8.99
C ASN A 486 -14.48 -12.42 8.60
N GLU A 487 -15.55 -12.04 7.92
CA GLU A 487 -15.73 -10.67 7.49
C GLU A 487 -16.88 -10.04 8.33
N MET A 488 -16.99 -8.70 8.30
CA MET A 488 -18.05 -7.93 8.99
C MET A 488 -18.98 -7.25 7.97
N LEU A 489 -20.30 -7.39 8.12
CA LEU A 489 -21.32 -6.63 7.37
C LEU A 489 -21.84 -5.53 8.27
N VAL A 490 -21.89 -4.31 7.73
CA VAL A 490 -22.23 -3.10 8.49
C VAL A 490 -23.48 -2.46 7.92
N TYR A 491 -24.40 -2.11 8.81
CA TYR A 491 -25.64 -1.42 8.52
C TYR A 491 -25.70 -0.14 9.36
N SER A 492 -25.45 1.00 8.73
CA SER A 492 -25.40 2.33 9.34
C SER A 492 -26.65 3.15 8.99
N GLY A 493 -27.17 3.93 9.95
CA GLY A 493 -28.24 4.90 9.70
C GLY A 493 -29.67 4.41 9.98
N TYR A 494 -29.83 3.38 10.82
CA TYR A 494 -31.14 2.89 11.24
C TYR A 494 -31.43 3.33 12.69
N SER A 495 -32.34 4.28 12.86
CA SER A 495 -32.86 4.71 14.16
C SER A 495 -33.95 3.74 14.64
N LYS A 496 -34.09 3.56 15.96
CA LYS A 496 -35.11 2.70 16.59
C LYS A 496 -36.56 3.20 16.35
N GLU A 497 -36.75 4.38 15.76
CA GLU A 497 -38.01 5.15 15.85
C GLU A 497 -38.88 5.16 14.58
N THR A 498 -38.56 4.39 13.54
CA THR A 498 -39.42 4.29 12.33
C THR A 498 -39.85 2.84 12.06
N GLU A 499 -40.87 2.37 12.82
CA GLU A 499 -41.79 1.22 12.65
C GLU A 499 -41.26 -0.22 12.33
N PRO A 500 -42.06 -1.30 12.46
CA PRO A 500 -42.85 -1.78 13.61
C PRO A 500 -42.15 -2.94 14.37
N ALA A 501 -42.29 -3.00 15.70
CA ALA A 501 -41.85 -4.04 16.67
C ALA A 501 -40.60 -4.93 16.37
N GLY A 502 -39.54 -4.79 17.18
CA GLY A 502 -38.38 -5.70 17.25
C GLY A 502 -37.03 -4.99 17.15
N THR A 503 -35.99 -5.49 17.83
CA THR A 503 -34.64 -4.90 17.76
C THR A 503 -34.00 -5.14 16.37
N PRO A 504 -33.08 -4.27 15.88
CA PRO A 504 -32.39 -4.49 14.59
C PRO A 504 -31.70 -5.86 14.49
N THR A 505 -31.32 -6.42 15.63
CA THR A 505 -30.76 -7.77 15.81
C THR A 505 -31.78 -8.86 15.45
N GLU A 506 -33.03 -8.73 15.89
CA GLU A 506 -34.13 -9.69 15.61
C GLU A 506 -34.59 -9.65 14.16
N ARG A 507 -34.37 -8.52 13.48
CA ARG A 507 -34.75 -8.28 12.08
C ARG A 507 -33.74 -8.80 11.06
N ALA A 508 -32.55 -9.21 11.49
CA ALA A 508 -31.49 -9.64 10.59
C ALA A 508 -31.68 -11.10 10.16
N GLN A 509 -31.98 -11.32 8.88
CA GLN A 509 -32.00 -12.66 8.28
C GLN A 509 -30.74 -12.93 7.47
N CYS A 510 -30.17 -14.12 7.66
CA CYS A 510 -29.00 -14.61 6.93
C CYS A 510 -29.38 -15.77 6.02
N ARG A 511 -29.12 -15.63 4.71
CA ARG A 511 -29.32 -16.69 3.71
C ARG A 511 -27.99 -17.09 3.08
N VAL A 512 -27.72 -18.39 3.05
CA VAL A 512 -26.66 -19.01 2.23
C VAL A 512 -27.35 -19.54 0.96
N ALA A 513 -26.70 -19.53 -0.20
CA ALA A 513 -27.20 -20.24 -1.38
C ALA A 513 -26.08 -21.20 -1.80
N GLU A 514 -26.27 -22.52 -1.83
CA GLU A 514 -27.30 -23.33 -2.51
C GLU A 514 -28.36 -24.08 -1.65
N GLY A 515 -29.05 -23.39 -0.73
CA GLY A 515 -30.24 -23.93 -0.05
C GLY A 515 -30.83 -22.89 0.90
N GLU A 516 -32.14 -22.64 0.88
CA GLU A 516 -32.78 -21.57 1.64
C GLU A 516 -32.76 -21.80 3.16
N LEU A 517 -31.85 -21.18 3.91
CA LEU A 517 -32.01 -21.03 5.36
C LEU A 517 -32.94 -19.85 5.69
N LEU A 518 -34.16 -20.15 6.12
CA LEU A 518 -35.05 -19.20 6.81
C LEU A 518 -34.79 -19.31 8.30
N SER A 519 -34.14 -18.31 8.90
CA SER A 519 -34.13 -18.17 10.36
C SER A 519 -35.49 -17.63 10.81
N GLY A 520 -36.41 -18.54 11.13
CA GLY A 520 -37.66 -18.27 11.84
C GLY A 520 -37.96 -19.44 12.78
N GLY A 521 -37.64 -19.29 14.07
CA GLY A 521 -37.85 -20.28 15.14
C GLY A 521 -36.99 -19.97 16.37
N PRO A 522 -37.42 -20.28 17.61
CA PRO A 522 -37.23 -19.43 18.79
C PRO A 522 -35.81 -19.43 19.40
N TYR A 523 -35.52 -18.33 20.09
CA TYR A 523 -34.33 -18.00 20.90
C TYR A 523 -33.63 -19.20 21.58
N PRO A 524 -32.29 -19.29 21.50
CA PRO A 524 -31.48 -19.71 22.63
C PRO A 524 -31.16 -18.48 23.49
N GLN A 525 -31.59 -18.52 24.75
CA GLN A 525 -31.08 -17.62 25.79
C GLN A 525 -29.57 -17.86 26.02
N PRO A 526 -28.86 -16.86 26.60
CA PRO A 526 -27.43 -16.95 26.82
C PRO A 526 -27.10 -17.80 28.06
N GLU A 527 -26.44 -18.93 27.85
CA GLU A 527 -25.51 -19.52 28.82
C GLU A 527 -24.12 -19.30 28.20
N GLY A 528 -23.15 -18.62 28.80
CA GLY A 528 -22.77 -18.57 30.21
C GLY A 528 -21.29 -18.98 30.23
N LEU A 529 -20.42 -18.01 30.57
CA LEU A 529 -18.93 -18.04 30.66
C LEU A 529 -18.14 -17.91 29.35
#